data_AF-A0A2X1K2N1-F1
#
_entry.id   AF-A0A2X1K2N1-F1
#
_cell.length_a   1.000
_cell.length_b   1.000
_cell.length_c   1.000
_cell.angle_alpha   90.00
_cell.angle_beta   90.00
_cell.angle_gamma   90.00
#
_symmetry.space_group_name_H-M   'P 1'
#
loop_
_entity.id
_entity.type
_entity.pdbx_description
1 polymer ?
#
loop_
_entity_poly.entity_id
_entity_poly.type
_entity_poly.pdbx_seq_one_letter_code
_entity_poly.pdbx_strand_id
1 'polypeptide(L)'
;MLFKDDQQDTEATAIAGDLLSGKKRWQASFGLEERAAEKTPVRQRIVVSARLLGFGYQRLMPSFAGVRFEMGNDGWHSFVALNDESASVDTSFDFTPVWNSMPAGASFCVAVPYSHGIAEEMLSHISQENDKLNGALDGAAGLCWYEDSKLQTPLFVGQFDGTAEQAQLPGKLFTQNIGAHESKAPEGVLPISQTQQGEAQIWRREVSSRYGQYPKAQAAQPDQLMSDYFFRVSLAMQNKTLLFSLDDTLVNNALQTLNKNRPAMVDVIPLMASFRSISIHKAWRNCCVTKR
;
A
#
# COMPACT_ATOMS: atom_id res chain seq x y z
N MET A 1 -18.27 -0.08 20.85
CA MET A 1 -19.42 0.07 21.78
C MET A 1 -18.98 -0.53 23.11
N LEU A 2 -19.39 -0.02 24.27
CA LEU A 2 -18.94 -0.56 25.58
C LEU A 2 -19.51 -1.95 25.91
N PHE A 3 -20.48 -2.38 25.10
CA PHE A 3 -21.12 -3.68 25.18
C PHE A 3 -21.18 -4.27 23.78
N LYS A 4 -21.05 -5.59 23.71
CA LYS A 4 -21.34 -6.40 22.53
C LYS A 4 -22.43 -7.36 22.97
N ASP A 5 -23.66 -7.09 22.50
CA ASP A 5 -24.88 -7.69 23.03
C ASP A 5 -25.01 -7.48 24.55
N ASP A 6 -25.38 -8.50 25.31
CA ASP A 6 -25.53 -8.45 26.79
C ASP A 6 -24.20 -8.62 27.56
N GLN A 7 -23.08 -8.70 26.84
CA GLN A 7 -21.76 -8.87 27.43
C GLN A 7 -20.98 -7.56 27.37
N GLN A 8 -20.38 -7.20 28.50
CA GLN A 8 -19.49 -6.04 28.57
C GLN A 8 -18.29 -6.27 27.66
N ASP A 9 -18.08 -5.34 26.73
CA ASP A 9 -16.89 -5.35 25.88
C ASP A 9 -15.72 -4.95 26.77
N THR A 10 -14.97 -5.97 27.20
CA THR A 10 -13.86 -5.85 28.13
C THR A 10 -12.73 -5.00 27.56
N GLU A 11 -12.55 -5.01 26.23
CA GLU A 11 -11.55 -4.18 25.55
C GLU A 11 -11.99 -2.71 25.54
N ALA A 12 -13.23 -2.43 25.13
CA ALA A 12 -13.77 -1.08 25.13
C ALA A 12 -13.83 -0.47 26.54
N THR A 13 -14.19 -1.29 27.54
CA THR A 13 -14.21 -0.87 28.95
C THR A 13 -12.81 -0.58 29.47
N ALA A 14 -11.82 -1.42 29.16
CA ALA A 14 -10.44 -1.18 29.55
C ALA A 14 -9.87 0.09 28.88
N ILE A 15 -10.22 0.35 27.61
CA ILE A 15 -9.82 1.58 26.91
C ILE A 15 -10.45 2.81 27.59
N ALA A 16 -11.74 2.77 27.90
CA ALA A 16 -12.42 3.88 28.57
C ALA A 16 -11.86 4.13 29.99
N GLY A 17 -11.64 3.07 30.77
CA GLY A 17 -11.06 3.17 32.12
C GLY A 17 -9.63 3.74 32.11
N ASP A 18 -8.82 3.36 31.12
CA ASP A 18 -7.47 3.89 30.97
C ASP A 18 -7.48 5.38 30.53
N LEU A 19 -8.39 5.78 29.63
CA LEU A 19 -8.59 7.18 29.26
C LEU A 19 -9.00 8.05 30.46
N LEU A 20 -9.97 7.57 31.25
CA LEU A 20 -10.50 8.29 32.41
C LEU A 20 -9.52 8.35 33.58
N SER A 21 -8.63 7.36 33.71
CA SER A 21 -7.54 7.36 34.71
C SER A 21 -6.32 8.17 34.27
N GLY A 22 -6.38 8.83 33.11
CA GLY A 22 -5.28 9.65 32.59
C GLY A 22 -4.09 8.83 32.09
N LYS A 23 -4.23 7.51 31.94
CA LYS A 23 -3.19 6.69 31.33
C LYS A 23 -3.03 7.12 29.87
N LYS A 24 -1.78 7.41 29.52
CA LYS A 24 -1.33 7.82 28.19
C LYS A 24 -1.26 6.64 27.22
N ARG A 25 -2.39 5.92 27.08
CA ARG A 25 -2.50 4.74 26.22
C ARG A 25 -2.17 5.03 24.78
N TRP A 26 -2.56 6.21 24.28
CA TRP A 26 -2.24 6.62 22.92
C TRP A 26 -0.73 6.70 22.69
N GLN A 27 -0.01 7.32 23.62
CA GLN A 27 1.45 7.40 23.57
C GLN A 27 2.08 6.00 23.67
N ALA A 28 1.56 5.14 24.54
CA ALA A 28 2.02 3.76 24.68
C ALA A 28 1.74 2.89 23.44
N SER A 29 0.58 3.06 22.78
CA SER A 29 0.22 2.36 21.53
C SER A 29 1.13 2.75 20.36
N PHE A 30 1.73 3.94 20.43
CA PHE A 30 2.76 4.41 19.51
C PHE A 30 4.16 4.38 20.14
N GLY A 31 4.36 3.68 21.26
CA GLY A 31 5.65 3.50 21.98
C GLY A 31 6.46 4.77 22.10
N LEU A 32 5.74 5.87 22.26
CA LEU A 32 6.32 7.18 22.43
C LEU A 32 6.80 7.26 23.87
N GLU A 33 8.10 7.48 24.03
CA GLU A 33 8.64 7.88 25.32
C GLU A 33 7.91 9.13 25.82
N GLU A 34 7.74 9.19 27.14
CA GLU A 34 7.18 10.36 27.77
C GLU A 34 8.08 11.56 27.47
N ARG A 35 7.48 12.71 27.13
CA ARG A 35 8.23 13.92 26.81
C ARG A 35 8.97 14.40 28.07
N ALA A 36 10.19 13.91 28.28
CA ALA A 36 11.09 14.46 29.27
C ALA A 36 11.53 15.84 28.76
N ALA A 37 11.24 16.88 29.54
CA ALA A 37 11.42 18.28 29.15
C ALA A 37 12.88 18.67 28.82
N GLU A 38 13.86 17.79 29.04
CA GLU A 38 15.27 18.18 29.13
C GLU A 38 16.19 17.75 27.98
N LYS A 39 15.79 16.87 27.05
CA LYS A 39 16.74 16.35 26.04
C LYS A 39 16.47 16.72 24.58
N THR A 40 15.27 17.16 24.22
CA THR A 40 14.98 17.87 22.96
C THR A 40 13.53 18.35 22.99
N PRO A 41 13.26 19.68 23.03
CA PRO A 41 11.89 20.16 23.08
C PRO A 41 11.19 19.91 21.74
N VAL A 42 10.47 18.80 21.63
CA VAL A 42 9.56 18.53 20.51
C VAL A 42 8.36 19.46 20.64
N ARG A 43 8.33 20.52 19.82
CA ARG A 43 7.27 21.54 19.84
C ARG A 43 5.95 20.98 19.33
N GLN A 44 6.00 20.20 18.25
CA GLN A 44 4.84 19.55 17.64
C GLN A 44 5.19 18.12 17.26
N ARG A 45 4.22 17.21 17.39
CA ARG A 45 4.36 15.81 16.98
C ARG A 45 3.09 15.38 16.26
N ILE A 46 3.24 14.85 15.06
CA ILE A 46 2.18 14.19 14.30
C ILE A 46 2.53 12.71 14.27
N VAL A 47 1.57 11.85 14.60
CA VAL A 47 1.74 10.39 14.50
C VAL A 47 0.59 9.84 13.70
N VAL A 48 0.90 9.04 12.69
CA VAL A 48 -0.08 8.46 11.78
C VAL A 48 0.16 6.97 11.70
N SER A 49 -0.84 6.18 12.10
CA SER A 49 -0.75 4.73 12.04
C SER A 49 -0.80 4.22 10.60
N ALA A 50 -0.18 3.07 10.36
CA ALA A 50 -0.31 2.32 9.11
C ALA A 50 -1.78 1.96 8.79
N ARG A 51 -2.66 1.87 9.80
CA ARG A 51 -4.10 1.62 9.58
C ARG A 51 -4.77 2.80 8.87
N LEU A 52 -4.34 4.03 9.17
CA LEU A 52 -4.85 5.22 8.52
C LEU A 52 -4.15 5.46 7.17
N LEU A 53 -2.81 5.37 7.13
CA LEU A 53 -2.03 5.56 5.91
C LEU A 53 -2.24 4.48 4.86
N GLY A 54 -2.49 3.25 5.31
CA GLY A 54 -2.67 2.12 4.44
C GLY A 54 -4.01 2.14 3.72
N PHE A 55 -5.00 2.94 4.13
CA PHE A 55 -6.35 2.98 3.51
C PHE A 55 -6.97 1.58 3.24
N GLY A 56 -6.65 0.58 4.09
CA GLY A 56 -7.07 -0.82 3.91
C GLY A 56 -5.99 -1.78 3.39
N TYR A 57 -4.89 -1.26 2.84
CA TYR A 57 -3.75 -2.02 2.29
C TYR A 57 -2.71 -2.45 3.35
N GLN A 58 -2.92 -2.17 4.64
CA GLN A 58 -1.94 -2.46 5.70
C GLN A 58 -1.54 -3.94 5.81
N ARG A 59 -2.39 -4.86 5.34
CA ARG A 59 -2.08 -6.30 5.35
C ARG A 59 -0.92 -6.67 4.41
N LEU A 60 -0.69 -5.86 3.38
CA LEU A 60 0.45 -6.01 2.47
C LEU A 60 1.76 -5.49 3.08
N MET A 61 1.68 -4.83 4.25
CA MET A 61 2.78 -4.14 4.91
C MET A 61 2.90 -4.60 6.37
N PRO A 62 3.03 -5.91 6.66
CA PRO A 62 2.94 -6.42 8.03
C PRO A 62 4.04 -5.88 8.95
N SER A 63 5.17 -5.45 8.39
CA SER A 63 6.27 -4.82 9.11
C SER A 63 6.06 -3.33 9.37
N PHE A 64 5.11 -2.64 8.73
CA PHE A 64 4.92 -1.19 8.88
C PHE A 64 3.85 -0.87 9.93
N ALA A 65 4.24 -0.11 10.96
CA ALA A 65 3.34 0.29 12.04
C ALA A 65 2.80 1.73 11.87
N GLY A 66 3.57 2.61 11.22
CA GLY A 66 3.17 3.99 10.96
C GLY A 66 4.34 4.95 10.79
N VAL A 67 4.04 6.25 10.75
CA VAL A 67 5.03 7.32 10.71
C VAL A 67 4.83 8.31 11.85
N ARG A 68 5.90 9.00 12.21
CA ARG A 68 5.90 10.10 13.15
C ARG A 68 6.68 11.27 12.56
N PHE A 69 6.14 12.47 12.69
CA PHE A 69 6.82 13.72 12.39
C PHE A 69 6.98 14.53 13.67
N GLU A 70 8.17 15.06 13.92
CA GLU A 70 8.46 15.90 15.08
C GLU A 70 9.05 17.24 14.63
N MET A 71 8.47 18.35 15.09
CA MET A 71 9.05 19.67 14.93
C MET A 71 9.98 19.95 16.11
N GLY A 72 11.28 19.94 15.83
CA GLY A 72 12.34 20.36 16.75
C GLY A 72 12.65 21.86 16.62
N ASN A 73 13.82 22.26 17.13
CA ASN A 73 14.32 23.63 16.96
C ASN A 73 14.95 23.86 15.58
N ASP A 74 15.39 22.79 14.93
CA ASP A 74 16.11 22.71 13.67
C ASP A 74 15.21 22.30 12.48
N GLY A 75 13.91 22.10 12.72
CA GLY A 75 12.92 21.81 11.68
C GLY A 75 12.13 20.52 11.92
N TRP A 76 11.50 20.02 10.85
CA TRP A 76 10.75 18.77 10.86
C TRP A 76 11.68 17.57 10.72
N HIS A 77 11.47 16.58 11.59
CA HIS A 77 12.11 15.27 11.56
C HIS A 77 11.06 14.18 11.33
N SER A 78 11.35 13.25 10.43
CA SER A 78 10.46 12.15 10.08
C SER A 78 11.00 10.83 10.60
N PHE A 79 10.11 9.98 11.11
CA PHE A 79 10.42 8.67 11.67
C PHE A 79 9.43 7.63 11.13
N VAL A 80 9.91 6.42 10.89
CA VAL A 80 9.09 5.26 10.52
C VAL A 80 9.06 4.28 11.69
N ALA A 81 7.86 3.83 12.05
CA ALA A 81 7.65 2.78 13.03
C ALA A 81 7.45 1.45 12.30
N LEU A 82 8.17 0.43 12.75
CA LEU A 82 8.04 -0.94 12.27
C LEU A 82 7.44 -1.82 13.37
N ASN A 83 6.66 -2.83 12.98
CA ASN A 83 6.31 -3.94 13.86
C ASN A 83 7.58 -4.80 14.11
N ASP A 84 7.54 -5.68 15.11
CA ASP A 84 8.69 -6.50 15.54
C ASP A 84 9.36 -7.25 14.36
N GLU A 85 10.65 -7.56 14.45
CA GLU A 85 11.39 -8.33 13.44
C GLU A 85 10.69 -9.66 13.15
N SER A 86 10.00 -10.27 14.12
CA SER A 86 9.21 -11.48 13.89
C SER A 86 7.99 -11.28 12.97
N ALA A 87 7.54 -10.03 12.77
CA ALA A 87 6.49 -9.68 11.82
C ALA A 87 7.00 -9.55 10.38
N SER A 88 8.34 -9.55 10.19
CA SER A 88 9.01 -9.57 8.89
C SER A 88 9.81 -10.86 8.71
N VAL A 89 9.51 -11.65 7.68
CA VAL A 89 10.18 -12.95 7.47
C VAL A 89 11.62 -12.81 6.97
N ASP A 90 11.99 -11.64 6.44
CA ASP A 90 13.33 -11.30 5.99
C ASP A 90 13.52 -9.76 6.10
N THR A 91 14.75 -9.28 6.19
CA THR A 91 15.08 -7.84 6.22
C THR A 91 16.10 -7.45 5.15
N SER A 92 16.56 -8.42 4.33
CA SER A 92 17.64 -8.26 3.35
C SER A 92 17.15 -7.91 1.94
N PHE A 93 16.12 -7.08 1.82
CA PHE A 93 15.50 -6.78 0.54
C PHE A 93 16.18 -5.65 -0.24
N ASP A 94 16.42 -5.89 -1.53
CA ASP A 94 16.81 -4.86 -2.47
C ASP A 94 15.57 -4.12 -3.01
N PHE A 95 15.36 -2.89 -2.54
CA PHE A 95 14.27 -2.03 -3.01
C PHE A 95 14.65 -1.22 -4.26
N THR A 96 15.88 -1.34 -4.77
CA THR A 96 16.36 -0.58 -5.93
C THR A 96 15.46 -0.79 -7.17
N PRO A 97 15.02 -2.02 -7.52
CA PRO A 97 14.11 -2.24 -8.65
C PRO A 97 12.77 -1.52 -8.47
N VAL A 98 12.24 -1.47 -7.24
CA VAL A 98 11.00 -0.76 -6.90
C VAL A 98 11.18 0.75 -7.15
N TRP A 99 12.23 1.35 -6.59
CA TRP A 99 12.48 2.78 -6.73
C TRP A 99 12.80 3.21 -8.18
N ASN A 100 13.48 2.36 -8.95
CA ASN A 100 13.78 2.59 -10.36
C ASN A 100 12.53 2.61 -11.25
N SER A 101 11.46 1.97 -10.81
CA SER A 101 10.20 1.83 -11.55
C SER A 101 9.17 2.88 -11.15
N MET A 102 9.36 3.55 -10.01
CA MET A 102 8.46 4.56 -9.49
C MET A 102 8.68 5.92 -10.15
N PRO A 103 7.63 6.54 -10.74
CA PRO A 103 7.72 7.90 -11.25
C PRO A 103 8.10 8.92 -10.18
N ALA A 104 9.00 9.83 -10.53
CA ALA A 104 9.27 11.02 -9.71
C ALA A 104 8.00 11.86 -9.48
N GLY A 105 7.99 12.60 -8.37
CA GLY A 105 6.91 13.51 -7.99
C GLY A 105 5.84 12.91 -7.08
N ALA A 106 6.12 11.76 -6.45
CA ALA A 106 5.23 11.21 -5.44
C ALA A 106 5.23 12.09 -4.18
N SER A 107 4.05 12.38 -3.65
CA SER A 107 3.87 13.10 -2.39
C SER A 107 4.24 12.23 -1.18
N PHE A 108 4.03 10.91 -1.31
CA PHE A 108 4.35 9.94 -0.27
C PHE A 108 4.60 8.58 -0.91
N CYS A 109 5.68 7.91 -0.53
CA CYS A 109 5.96 6.54 -0.94
C CYS A 109 6.38 5.71 0.26
N VAL A 110 6.02 4.43 0.24
CA VAL A 110 6.54 3.43 1.16
C VAL A 110 6.98 2.24 0.33
N ALA A 111 8.23 1.83 0.50
CA ALA A 111 8.68 0.52 0.07
C ALA A 111 8.56 -0.44 1.25
N VAL A 112 8.00 -1.62 1.01
CA VAL A 112 7.78 -2.62 2.04
C VAL A 112 8.31 -3.98 1.61
N PRO A 113 8.93 -4.70 2.55
CA PRO A 113 9.11 -6.12 2.39
C PRO A 113 7.76 -6.80 2.53
N TYR A 114 7.40 -7.66 1.58
CA TYR A 114 6.39 -8.69 1.83
C TYR A 114 7.11 -10.01 2.04
N SER A 115 6.74 -10.72 3.09
CA SER A 115 7.25 -12.05 3.35
C SER A 115 6.73 -13.04 2.32
N HIS A 116 7.62 -13.86 1.76
CA HIS A 116 7.24 -15.06 1.03
C HIS A 116 6.24 -15.88 1.87
N GLY A 117 5.11 -16.24 1.26
CA GLY A 117 4.03 -17.00 1.87
C GLY A 117 2.84 -16.17 2.36
N ILE A 118 3.00 -14.91 2.82
CA ILE A 118 1.85 -14.10 3.29
C ILE A 118 1.09 -13.50 2.12
N ALA A 119 1.78 -12.96 1.12
CA ALA A 119 1.13 -12.44 -0.08
C ALA A 119 0.42 -13.57 -0.82
N GLU A 120 1.07 -14.72 -0.93
CA GLU A 120 0.51 -15.92 -1.55
C GLU A 120 -0.66 -16.49 -0.75
N GLU A 121 -0.61 -16.49 0.59
CA GLU A 121 -1.76 -16.87 1.43
C GLU A 121 -2.92 -15.88 1.31
N MET A 122 -2.64 -14.58 1.22
CA MET A 122 -3.71 -13.60 0.97
C MET A 122 -4.34 -13.76 -0.40
N LEU A 123 -3.50 -14.01 -1.42
CA LEU A 123 -3.94 -14.37 -2.77
C LEU A 123 -4.70 -15.71 -2.75
N SER A 124 -4.42 -16.59 -1.78
CA SER A 124 -5.06 -17.89 -1.64
C SER A 124 -6.56 -17.82 -1.34
N HIS A 125 -6.98 -16.75 -0.68
CA HIS A 125 -8.38 -16.48 -0.39
C HIS A 125 -9.17 -15.91 -1.58
N ILE A 126 -8.50 -15.49 -2.66
CA ILE A 126 -9.13 -14.84 -3.83
C ILE A 126 -8.87 -15.58 -5.15
N SER A 127 -8.07 -16.64 -5.12
CA SER A 127 -7.80 -17.49 -6.28
C SER A 127 -7.92 -18.96 -5.90
N GLN A 128 -8.24 -19.80 -6.88
CA GLN A 128 -8.15 -21.26 -6.74
C GLN A 128 -6.80 -21.80 -7.23
N GLU A 129 -5.92 -20.94 -7.75
CA GLU A 129 -4.66 -21.32 -8.42
C GLU A 129 -3.40 -21.05 -7.56
N ASN A 130 -3.56 -21.22 -6.25
CA ASN A 130 -2.67 -20.70 -5.21
C ASN A 130 -1.26 -21.29 -5.26
N ASP A 131 -1.16 -22.58 -5.58
CA ASP A 131 0.11 -23.29 -5.73
C ASP A 131 0.99 -22.67 -6.82
N LYS A 132 0.39 -21.98 -7.78
CA LYS A 132 1.09 -21.36 -8.91
C LYS A 132 1.62 -19.96 -8.61
N LEU A 133 1.25 -19.31 -7.50
CA LEU A 133 1.77 -17.98 -7.14
C LEU A 133 2.99 -18.07 -6.19
N ASN A 134 3.19 -19.22 -5.56
CA ASN A 134 4.30 -19.46 -4.63
C ASN A 134 5.66 -19.15 -5.27
N GLY A 135 6.39 -18.21 -4.66
CA GLY A 135 7.72 -17.82 -5.10
C GLY A 135 7.76 -17.02 -6.41
N ALA A 136 6.62 -16.68 -7.01
CA ALA A 136 6.57 -15.84 -8.21
C ALA A 136 6.79 -14.35 -7.91
N LEU A 137 6.86 -13.99 -6.64
CA LEU A 137 6.96 -12.64 -6.12
C LEU A 137 8.31 -12.50 -5.38
N ASP A 138 9.14 -11.54 -5.78
CA ASP A 138 10.54 -11.31 -5.32
C ASP A 138 10.71 -10.65 -3.92
N GLY A 139 9.67 -10.65 -3.08
CA GLY A 139 9.68 -10.09 -1.72
C GLY A 139 9.66 -8.56 -1.57
N ALA A 140 9.93 -7.77 -2.61
CA ALA A 140 9.94 -6.29 -2.54
C ALA A 140 8.78 -5.65 -3.30
N ALA A 141 8.03 -4.77 -2.62
CA ALA A 141 6.98 -3.96 -3.22
C ALA A 141 7.05 -2.51 -2.73
N GLY A 142 6.37 -1.62 -3.44
CA GLY A 142 6.20 -0.25 -2.99
C GLY A 142 4.87 0.35 -3.41
N LEU A 143 4.42 1.31 -2.62
CA LEU A 143 3.18 2.05 -2.76
C LEU A 143 3.50 3.53 -2.79
N CYS A 144 3.04 4.24 -3.82
CA CYS A 144 3.21 5.69 -3.94
C CYS A 144 1.89 6.42 -4.18
N TRP A 145 1.73 7.55 -3.52
CA TRP A 145 0.63 8.48 -3.69
C TRP A 145 1.13 9.75 -4.37
N TYR A 146 0.35 10.24 -5.32
CA TYR A 146 0.67 11.39 -6.15
C TYR A 146 -0.42 12.46 -5.98
N GLU A 147 0.00 13.72 -5.99
CA GLU A 147 -0.89 14.88 -5.83
C GLU A 147 -1.99 14.92 -6.90
N ASP A 148 -1.65 14.55 -8.14
CA ASP A 148 -2.56 14.58 -9.28
C ASP A 148 -3.52 13.38 -9.34
N SER A 149 -3.50 12.49 -8.33
CA SER A 149 -4.34 11.30 -8.24
C SER A 149 -5.27 11.35 -7.01
N LYS A 150 -6.21 10.42 -6.92
CA LYS A 150 -7.07 10.31 -5.73
C LYS A 150 -6.32 9.60 -4.59
N LEU A 151 -6.64 9.96 -3.36
CA LEU A 151 -5.98 9.41 -2.17
C LEU A 151 -6.09 7.87 -2.07
N GLN A 152 -7.21 7.31 -2.53
CA GLN A 152 -7.49 5.87 -2.53
C GLN A 152 -6.90 5.10 -3.72
N THR A 153 -6.16 5.76 -4.61
CA THR A 153 -5.65 5.16 -5.85
C THR A 153 -4.11 5.19 -5.91
N PRO A 154 -3.39 4.64 -4.92
CA PRO A 154 -1.94 4.61 -4.99
C PRO A 154 -1.45 3.79 -6.20
N LEU A 155 -0.22 4.06 -6.62
CA LEU A 155 0.53 3.18 -7.51
C LEU A 155 1.19 2.08 -6.67
N PHE A 156 0.86 0.83 -6.97
CA PHE A 156 1.59 -0.34 -6.50
C PHE A 156 2.62 -0.76 -7.53
N VAL A 157 3.85 -1.00 -7.07
CA VAL A 157 4.96 -1.53 -7.86
C VAL A 157 5.50 -2.75 -7.13
N GLY A 158 5.64 -3.87 -7.84
CA GLY A 158 6.30 -5.07 -7.32
C GLY A 158 7.16 -5.74 -8.39
N GLN A 159 7.93 -6.74 -7.97
CA GLN A 159 8.66 -7.61 -8.89
C GLN A 159 8.03 -9.00 -8.89
N PHE A 160 7.79 -9.51 -10.10
CA PHE A 160 7.21 -10.80 -10.39
C PHE A 160 8.25 -11.63 -11.15
N ASP A 161 8.90 -12.55 -10.44
CA ASP A 161 9.94 -13.45 -10.98
C ASP A 161 9.39 -14.88 -11.11
N GLY A 162 8.23 -15.01 -11.75
CA GLY A 162 7.62 -16.30 -12.04
C GLY A 162 8.21 -16.97 -13.29
N THR A 163 8.03 -18.29 -13.38
CA THR A 163 8.23 -19.06 -14.62
C THR A 163 7.35 -18.55 -15.76
N ALA A 164 7.64 -18.98 -17.00
CA ALA A 164 6.85 -18.60 -18.17
C ALA A 164 5.35 -18.93 -18.05
N GLU A 165 4.99 -20.01 -17.34
CA GLU A 165 3.58 -20.34 -17.03
C GLU A 165 2.99 -19.34 -16.03
N GLN A 166 3.75 -18.95 -15.01
CA GLN A 166 3.32 -18.03 -13.97
C GLN A 166 3.18 -16.59 -14.47
N ALA A 167 3.90 -16.21 -15.53
CA ALA A 167 3.85 -14.87 -16.11
C ALA A 167 2.44 -14.42 -16.55
N GLN A 168 1.53 -15.36 -16.82
CA GLN A 168 0.14 -15.06 -17.19
C GLN A 168 -0.80 -14.88 -15.97
N LEU A 169 -0.38 -15.28 -14.78
CA LEU A 169 -1.21 -15.27 -13.57
C LEU A 169 -1.68 -13.86 -13.18
N PRO A 170 -0.86 -12.80 -13.20
CA PRO A 170 -1.33 -11.46 -12.84
C PRO A 170 -2.55 -11.02 -13.66
N GLY A 171 -2.50 -11.19 -14.98
CA GLY A 171 -3.62 -10.84 -15.87
C GLY A 171 -4.88 -11.66 -15.62
N LYS A 172 -4.71 -12.94 -15.28
CA LYS A 172 -5.81 -13.84 -14.94
C LYS A 172 -6.46 -13.46 -13.60
N LEU A 173 -5.66 -13.22 -12.56
CA LEU A 173 -6.14 -12.75 -11.26
C LEU A 173 -6.89 -11.42 -11.38
N PHE A 174 -6.34 -10.49 -12.17
CA PHE A 174 -7.00 -9.23 -12.48
C PHE A 174 -8.36 -9.45 -13.12
N THR A 175 -8.43 -10.38 -14.08
CA THR A 175 -9.67 -10.72 -14.79
C THR A 175 -10.76 -11.28 -13.88
N GLN A 176 -10.36 -12.09 -12.91
CA GLN A 176 -11.26 -12.74 -11.98
C GLN A 176 -11.72 -11.81 -10.83
N ASN A 177 -10.84 -10.96 -10.32
CA ASN A 177 -11.06 -10.28 -9.04
C ASN A 177 -11.37 -8.79 -9.13
N ILE A 178 -10.99 -8.12 -10.21
CA ILE A 178 -11.20 -6.67 -10.34
C ILE A 178 -12.55 -6.41 -10.99
N GLY A 179 -13.51 -5.80 -10.31
CA GLY A 179 -14.79 -5.45 -10.91
C GLY A 179 -15.77 -4.85 -9.91
N ALA A 180 -16.87 -4.33 -10.44
CA ALA A 180 -18.05 -3.98 -9.66
C ALA A 180 -19.24 -4.74 -10.24
N HIS A 181 -20.30 -4.87 -9.45
CA HIS A 181 -21.56 -5.36 -9.98
C HIS A 181 -22.19 -4.31 -10.91
N GLU A 182 -22.34 -4.68 -12.19
CA GLU A 182 -22.82 -3.82 -13.27
C GLU A 182 -24.09 -4.44 -13.89
N SER A 183 -25.25 -4.21 -13.28
CA SER A 183 -26.51 -4.85 -13.71
C SER A 183 -26.94 -4.56 -15.16
N LYS A 184 -26.34 -3.53 -15.79
CA LYS A 184 -26.58 -3.14 -17.18
C LYS A 184 -25.56 -3.71 -18.16
N ALA A 185 -24.49 -4.32 -17.67
CA ALA A 185 -23.51 -5.03 -18.49
C ALA A 185 -24.01 -6.47 -18.75
N PRO A 186 -23.81 -7.02 -19.97
CA PRO A 186 -24.29 -8.37 -20.31
C PRO A 186 -23.83 -9.47 -19.36
N GLU A 187 -22.57 -9.40 -18.92
CA GLU A 187 -21.94 -10.38 -18.01
C GLU A 187 -22.02 -9.95 -16.53
N GLY A 188 -22.81 -8.92 -16.21
CA GLY A 188 -22.90 -8.35 -14.86
C GLY A 188 -21.62 -7.62 -14.38
N VAL A 189 -20.61 -7.51 -15.24
CA VAL A 189 -19.35 -6.80 -15.06
C VAL A 189 -18.91 -6.20 -16.42
N LEU A 190 -18.17 -5.09 -16.41
CA LEU A 190 -17.62 -4.53 -17.64
C LEU A 190 -16.45 -5.36 -18.19
N PRO A 191 -16.26 -5.41 -19.53
CA PRO A 191 -15.21 -6.20 -20.14
C PRO A 191 -13.81 -5.66 -19.81
N ILE A 192 -12.80 -6.52 -19.96
CA ILE A 192 -11.40 -6.12 -19.88
C ILE A 192 -10.87 -5.80 -21.27
N SER A 193 -10.18 -4.67 -21.39
CA SER A 193 -9.29 -4.41 -22.52
C SER A 193 -7.90 -4.93 -22.17
N GLN A 194 -7.37 -5.80 -23.03
CA GLN A 194 -5.97 -6.22 -22.99
C GLN A 194 -5.24 -5.57 -24.15
N THR A 195 -4.15 -4.86 -23.86
CA THR A 195 -3.36 -4.15 -24.87
C THR A 195 -1.89 -4.38 -24.63
N GLN A 196 -1.12 -4.45 -25.70
CA GLN A 196 0.34 -4.47 -25.65
C GLN A 196 0.87 -3.10 -26.05
N GLN A 197 1.75 -2.52 -25.24
CA GLN A 197 2.41 -1.24 -25.51
C GLN A 197 3.92 -1.42 -25.38
N GLY A 198 4.60 -1.56 -26.51
CA GLY A 198 6.01 -1.96 -26.52
C GLY A 198 6.18 -3.34 -25.87
N GLU A 199 7.03 -3.42 -24.85
CA GLU A 199 7.26 -4.64 -24.07
C GLU A 199 6.23 -4.86 -22.96
N ALA A 200 5.35 -3.88 -22.70
CA ALA A 200 4.39 -3.96 -21.62
C ALA A 200 3.08 -4.62 -22.05
N GLN A 201 2.61 -5.58 -21.27
CA GLN A 201 1.26 -6.14 -21.35
C GLN A 201 0.37 -5.42 -20.33
N ILE A 202 -0.77 -4.87 -20.78
CA ILE A 202 -1.66 -4.04 -19.96
C ILE A 202 -3.07 -4.64 -19.95
N TRP A 203 -3.63 -4.80 -18.76
CA TRP A 203 -5.03 -5.15 -18.53
C TRP A 203 -5.73 -3.97 -17.89
N ARG A 204 -6.90 -3.60 -18.42
CA ARG A 204 -7.69 -2.49 -17.89
C ARG A 204 -9.17 -2.85 -17.86
N ARG A 205 -9.85 -2.43 -16.79
CA ARG A 205 -11.29 -2.55 -16.61
C ARG A 205 -11.85 -1.25 -16.07
N GLU A 206 -12.95 -0.79 -16.66
CA GLU A 206 -13.73 0.30 -16.10
C GLU A 206 -14.61 -0.25 -14.97
N VAL A 207 -14.60 0.41 -13.81
CA VAL A 207 -15.30 -0.06 -12.60
C VAL A 207 -16.15 1.07 -12.02
N SER A 208 -17.48 0.92 -12.01
CA SER A 208 -18.38 1.91 -11.42
C SER A 208 -18.06 2.17 -9.96
N SER A 209 -17.96 3.44 -9.58
CA SER A 209 -17.86 3.86 -8.19
C SER A 209 -18.22 5.32 -8.04
N ARG A 210 -18.97 5.68 -7.00
CA ARG A 210 -19.23 7.10 -6.66
C ARG A 210 -17.96 7.89 -6.33
N TYR A 211 -16.86 7.19 -6.08
CA TYR A 211 -15.54 7.75 -5.78
C TYR A 211 -14.59 7.70 -6.98
N GLY A 212 -15.09 7.30 -8.15
CA GLY A 212 -14.32 7.20 -9.38
C GLY A 212 -13.67 8.52 -9.77
N GLN A 213 -12.50 8.43 -10.39
CA GLN A 213 -11.77 9.61 -10.86
C GLN A 213 -12.36 10.22 -12.13
N TYR A 214 -13.03 9.40 -12.95
CA TYR A 214 -13.59 9.82 -14.23
C TYR A 214 -15.11 9.92 -14.17
N PRO A 215 -15.71 10.96 -14.78
CA PRO A 215 -17.15 11.03 -14.96
C PRO A 215 -17.59 10.01 -16.01
N LYS A 216 -18.77 9.42 -15.82
CA LYS A 216 -19.41 8.40 -16.67
C LYS A 216 -19.37 8.72 -18.17
N ALA A 217 -19.48 9.98 -18.54
CA ALA A 217 -19.42 10.42 -19.94
C ALA A 217 -18.09 10.09 -20.66
N GLN A 218 -17.02 9.80 -19.92
CA GLN A 218 -15.70 9.41 -20.45
C GLN A 218 -15.50 7.89 -20.57
N ALA A 219 -16.48 7.09 -20.13
CA ALA A 219 -16.41 5.64 -20.21
C ALA A 219 -16.53 5.14 -21.65
N ALA A 220 -15.97 3.97 -21.94
CA ALA A 220 -16.14 3.34 -23.24
C ALA A 220 -17.60 2.90 -23.49
N GLN A 221 -18.29 2.51 -22.41
CA GLN A 221 -19.69 2.08 -22.43
C GLN A 221 -20.48 2.81 -21.33
N PRO A 222 -20.76 4.12 -21.48
CA PRO A 222 -21.40 4.91 -20.43
C PRO A 222 -22.72 4.31 -19.95
N ASP A 223 -23.56 3.82 -20.85
CA ASP A 223 -24.89 3.31 -20.50
C ASP A 223 -24.86 2.05 -19.62
N GLN A 224 -23.74 1.32 -19.62
CA GLN A 224 -23.57 0.10 -18.83
C GLN A 224 -23.09 0.37 -17.39
N LEU A 225 -22.58 1.57 -17.11
CA LEU A 225 -22.16 1.94 -15.75
C LEU A 225 -23.36 2.15 -14.82
N MET A 226 -23.22 1.62 -13.61
CA MET A 226 -24.16 1.80 -12.50
C MET A 226 -23.97 3.11 -11.73
N SER A 227 -22.82 3.78 -11.86
CA SER A 227 -22.48 5.04 -11.19
C SER A 227 -22.21 6.18 -12.17
N ASP A 228 -22.35 7.42 -11.72
CA ASP A 228 -21.99 8.64 -12.48
C ASP A 228 -20.47 8.86 -12.59
N TYR A 229 -19.70 8.06 -11.86
CA TYR A 229 -18.24 8.05 -11.87
C TYR A 229 -17.70 6.62 -11.93
N PHE A 230 -16.46 6.48 -12.41
CA PHE A 230 -15.78 5.19 -12.52
C PHE A 230 -14.26 5.32 -12.36
N PHE A 231 -13.60 4.19 -12.09
CA PHE A 231 -12.15 4.02 -12.14
C PHE A 231 -11.74 3.30 -13.42
N ARG A 232 -10.57 3.64 -13.98
CA ARG A 232 -9.91 2.83 -15.01
C ARG A 232 -8.84 1.98 -14.36
N VAL A 233 -9.29 0.95 -13.64
CA VAL A 233 -8.39 0.07 -12.91
C VAL A 233 -7.46 -0.61 -13.90
N SER A 234 -6.15 -0.52 -13.64
CA SER A 234 -5.12 -0.93 -14.58
C SER A 234 -4.07 -1.79 -13.89
N LEU A 235 -3.71 -2.89 -14.56
CA LEU A 235 -2.55 -3.72 -14.26
C LEU A 235 -1.63 -3.68 -15.48
N ALA A 236 -0.33 -3.55 -15.27
CA ALA A 236 0.65 -3.74 -16.31
C ALA A 236 1.78 -4.66 -15.85
N MET A 237 2.30 -5.45 -16.79
CA MET A 237 3.50 -6.26 -16.66
C MET A 237 4.50 -5.80 -17.71
N GLN A 238 5.71 -5.43 -17.30
CA GLN A 238 6.83 -5.18 -18.21
C GLN A 238 8.08 -5.83 -17.63
N ASN A 239 8.66 -6.78 -18.38
CA ASN A 239 9.74 -7.64 -17.88
C ASN A 239 9.29 -8.33 -16.57
N LYS A 240 10.04 -8.13 -15.47
CA LYS A 240 9.66 -8.62 -14.13
C LYS A 240 8.84 -7.62 -13.32
N THR A 241 8.60 -6.41 -13.82
CA THR A 241 7.92 -5.38 -13.03
C THR A 241 6.41 -5.47 -13.18
N LEU A 242 5.73 -5.58 -12.04
CA LEU A 242 4.28 -5.53 -11.91
C LEU A 242 3.85 -4.14 -11.44
N LEU A 243 2.91 -3.53 -12.16
CA LEU A 243 2.37 -2.21 -11.87
C LEU A 243 0.86 -2.30 -11.73
N PHE A 244 0.29 -1.76 -10.65
CA PHE A 244 -1.16 -1.77 -10.44
C PHE A 244 -1.63 -0.46 -9.84
N SER A 245 -2.75 0.06 -10.33
CA SER A 245 -3.48 1.15 -9.67
C SER A 245 -4.94 1.16 -10.12
N LEU A 246 -5.79 1.75 -9.29
CA LEU A 246 -7.15 2.13 -9.70
C LEU A 246 -7.15 3.32 -10.68
N ASP A 247 -6.03 4.04 -10.76
CA ASP A 247 -5.79 5.16 -11.64
C ASP A 247 -4.85 4.75 -12.79
N ASP A 248 -5.38 4.68 -14.01
CA ASP A 248 -4.62 4.30 -15.19
C ASP A 248 -3.46 5.27 -15.51
N THR A 249 -3.60 6.54 -15.14
CA THR A 249 -2.55 7.54 -15.38
C THR A 249 -1.28 7.21 -14.62
N LEU A 250 -1.39 6.67 -13.40
CA LEU A 250 -0.23 6.27 -12.59
C LEU A 250 0.49 5.06 -13.19
N VAL A 251 -0.26 4.08 -13.70
CA VAL A 251 0.34 2.92 -14.40
C VAL A 251 1.03 3.39 -15.69
N ASN A 252 0.41 4.28 -16.46
CA ASN A 252 1.03 4.82 -17.67
C ASN A 252 2.31 5.62 -17.35
N ASN A 253 2.31 6.42 -16.27
CA ASN A 253 3.49 7.15 -15.83
C ASN A 253 4.63 6.21 -15.42
N ALA A 254 4.33 5.13 -14.70
CA ALA A 254 5.31 4.11 -14.32
C ALA A 254 5.90 3.39 -15.55
N LEU A 255 5.07 3.04 -16.54
CA LEU A 255 5.55 2.51 -17.82
C LEU A 255 6.45 3.52 -18.55
N GLN A 256 6.13 4.82 -18.53
CA GLN A 256 7.01 5.84 -19.10
C GLN A 256 8.35 5.93 -18.35
N THR A 257 8.34 5.78 -17.02
CA THR A 257 9.56 5.73 -16.20
C THR A 257 10.43 4.51 -16.52
N LEU A 258 9.82 3.33 -16.65
CA LEU A 258 10.52 2.11 -17.08
C LEU A 258 11.16 2.28 -18.47
N ASN A 259 10.44 2.93 -19.39
CA ASN A 259 10.91 3.24 -20.74
C ASN A 259 11.82 4.48 -20.81
N LYS A 260 12.27 5.03 -19.66
CA LYS A 260 13.18 6.20 -19.57
C LYS A 260 12.65 7.48 -20.23
N ASN A 261 11.34 7.59 -20.41
CA ASN A 261 10.66 8.77 -20.91
C ASN A 261 10.19 9.73 -19.79
N ARG A 262 10.33 9.30 -18.53
CA ARG A 262 10.02 10.09 -17.34
C ARG A 262 11.06 9.79 -16.24
N PRO A 263 11.51 10.77 -15.44
CA PRO A 263 12.45 10.52 -14.35
C PRO A 263 11.88 9.53 -13.31
N ALA A 264 12.75 8.68 -12.78
CA ALA A 264 12.43 7.80 -11.67
C ALA A 264 12.61 8.51 -10.32
N MET A 265 12.02 7.98 -9.26
CA MET A 265 12.21 8.48 -7.90
C MET A 265 13.69 8.52 -7.51
N VAL A 266 14.48 7.52 -7.93
CA VAL A 266 15.93 7.48 -7.62
C VAL A 266 16.71 8.65 -8.20
N ASP A 267 16.23 9.24 -9.30
CA ASP A 267 16.93 10.32 -10.01
C ASP A 267 16.73 11.67 -9.32
N VAL A 268 15.66 11.81 -8.53
CA VAL A 268 15.24 13.08 -7.92
C VAL A 268 15.40 13.12 -6.41
N ILE A 269 15.58 11.99 -5.75
CA ILE A 269 15.94 11.95 -4.32
C ILE A 269 17.41 12.40 -4.22
N PRO A 270 17.70 13.56 -3.58
CA PRO A 270 19.07 14.05 -3.51
C PRO A 270 19.98 13.01 -2.82
N LEU A 271 21.15 12.71 -3.40
CA LEU A 271 22.21 11.89 -2.78
C LEU A 271 22.58 12.38 -1.36
N MET A 272 22.32 13.67 -1.05
CA MET A 272 22.52 14.30 0.25
C MET A 272 21.25 14.45 1.11
N ALA A 273 20.05 14.26 0.53
CA ALA A 273 18.84 13.96 1.30
C ALA A 273 18.92 12.47 1.59
N SER A 274 19.91 12.16 2.42
CA SER A 274 20.27 10.87 2.94
C SER A 274 19.10 9.90 2.82
N PHE A 275 19.32 8.81 2.09
CA PHE A 275 19.21 7.50 2.71
C PHE A 275 19.89 7.59 4.09
N ARG A 276 19.26 8.27 5.05
CA ARG A 276 19.32 7.86 6.42
C ARG A 276 18.53 6.58 6.27
N SER A 277 19.28 5.48 6.06
CA SER A 277 19.07 4.32 6.90
C SER A 277 18.44 4.88 8.17
N ILE A 278 17.12 4.71 8.29
CA ILE A 278 16.43 4.93 9.54
C ILE A 278 17.31 4.17 10.49
N SER A 279 18.13 4.88 11.28
CA SER A 279 19.09 4.21 12.14
C SER A 279 18.20 3.38 13.04
N ILE A 280 18.24 2.07 12.80
CA ILE A 280 17.48 1.07 13.52
C ILE A 280 18.02 1.16 14.94
N HIS A 281 17.42 2.06 15.73
CA HIS A 281 17.57 2.01 17.17
C HIS A 281 16.73 0.83 17.60
N LYS A 282 17.43 -0.31 17.61
CA LYS A 282 17.20 -1.50 18.41
C LYS A 282 15.86 -1.50 19.14
N ALA A 283 14.94 -2.28 18.57
CA ALA A 283 13.86 -2.99 19.23
C ALA A 283 12.97 -2.17 20.17
N TRP A 284 11.74 -1.97 19.73
CA TRP A 284 10.59 -1.91 20.62
C TRP A 284 10.43 -3.25 21.33
N ARG A 285 11.21 -3.47 22.39
CA ARG A 285 11.01 -4.64 23.24
C ARG A 285 9.70 -4.45 24.01
N ASN A 286 8.83 -5.42 23.81
CA ASN A 286 7.62 -5.74 24.57
C ASN A 286 6.37 -4.92 24.22
N CYS A 287 5.62 -5.39 23.23
CA CYS A 287 4.17 -5.33 23.36
C CYS A 287 3.53 -6.56 22.69
N CYS A 288 2.66 -7.22 23.44
CA CYS A 288 1.82 -8.36 23.07
C CYS A 288 2.48 -9.76 23.04
N VAL A 289 2.94 -10.21 24.21
CA VAL A 289 2.65 -11.59 24.64
C VAL A 289 1.61 -11.51 25.75
N THR A 290 0.33 -11.56 25.39
CA THR A 290 -0.68 -12.20 26.22
C THR A 290 -1.03 -13.49 25.51
N LYS A 291 -0.44 -14.59 26.00
CA LYS A 291 -0.93 -15.94 25.75
C LYS A 291 -2.41 -15.97 26.14
N ARG A 292 -3.18 -16.76 25.40
CA ARG A 292 -4.48 -17.30 25.85
C ARG A 292 -4.37 -17.87 27.26
#